data_AF-A0A9P9MPQ0-F1
#
_entry.id   AF-A0A9P9MPQ0-F1
#
_cell.length_a   1.000
_cell.length_b   1.000
_cell.length_c   1.000
_cell.angle_alpha   90.00
_cell.angle_beta   90.00
_cell.angle_gamma   90.00
#
_symmetry.space_group_name_H-M   'P 1'
#
loop_
_entity.id
_entity.type
_entity.pdbx_description
1 polymer ?
#
loop_
_entity_poly.entity_id
_entity_poly.type
_entity_poly.pdbx_seq_one_letter_code
_entity_poly.pdbx_strand_id
1 'polypeptide(L)'
;MHQQQVDPAQIFDFERASHSIETAILRASTAIFHEAYHVTVKTNRFARITSVQGLPLKLISGIRVPVVCEDRLVVNRFTGCVLAVHLDSKSRLQVPGSHEDAPFMEPCTLIILHRDLSRFCQGLMDGDILARGFSNDLQISITVAPIMEEMSRTRNRSSFEDFFSEKTQKALLEPLRAQLRGYKAVKIHGYVDDDLLRAVHDEISQERWSDPDSILKEFTIAKQDGSRLFKERKNEEACLRWDDAVVDIDKIHDSTSWANLVRRGGETFTSQLADLYFLMRLNVAYIQLMSAQNPQSVYLEVAPTMAERTLNLAAKSLAKGFWMVEYTYRPLIQHMAKLHYRYGIFYRWQANPARATLAFQHIDRALLLQPGDSAIIKEKSSIVAWMQRL
;
A
#
# COMPACT_ATOMS: atom_id res chain seq x y z
N MET A 1 22.77 -4.61 26.97
CA MET A 1 21.98 -4.14 25.81
C MET A 1 20.89 -3.24 26.35
N HIS A 2 21.03 -1.92 26.21
CA HIS A 2 19.95 -0.99 26.51
C HIS A 2 18.94 -1.05 25.37
N GLN A 3 17.73 -1.52 25.66
CA GLN A 3 16.58 -1.29 24.80
C GLN A 3 16.36 0.23 24.78
N GLN A 4 16.65 0.87 23.64
CA GLN A 4 16.14 2.21 23.40
C GLN A 4 14.61 2.08 23.35
N GLN A 5 13.94 2.60 24.37
CA GLN A 5 12.52 2.92 24.30
C GLN A 5 12.35 3.92 23.16
N VAL A 6 11.87 3.44 22.02
CA VAL A 6 11.38 4.30 20.94
C VAL A 6 10.14 4.99 21.50
N ASP A 7 10.16 6.32 21.57
CA ASP A 7 9.00 7.11 21.96
C ASP A 7 7.86 6.83 20.94
N PRO A 8 6.67 6.38 21.37
CA PRO A 8 5.55 6.14 20.48
C PRO A 8 5.19 7.34 19.59
N ALA A 9 5.51 8.57 20.03
CA ALA A 9 5.30 9.77 19.23
C ALA A 9 6.22 9.83 17.99
N GLN A 10 7.44 9.28 18.05
CA GLN A 10 8.41 9.27 16.94
C GLN A 10 8.01 8.32 15.80
N ILE A 11 7.04 7.42 16.02
CA ILE A 11 6.55 6.49 14.99
C ILE A 11 5.83 7.24 13.86
N PHE A 12 5.34 8.45 14.14
CA PHE A 12 4.60 9.29 13.17
C PHE A 12 5.42 10.43 12.57
N ASP A 13 6.71 10.50 12.88
CA ASP A 13 7.60 11.52 12.32
C ASP A 13 8.00 11.18 10.89
N PHE A 14 8.11 12.21 10.05
CA PHE A 14 8.60 12.03 8.70
C PHE A 14 10.11 11.78 8.69
N GLU A 15 10.57 10.93 7.77
CA GLU A 15 11.99 10.77 7.50
C GLU A 15 12.55 12.09 6.96
N ARG A 16 13.50 12.70 7.68
CA ARG A 16 14.11 13.96 7.27
C ARG A 16 15.20 13.74 6.24
N ALA A 17 15.19 14.54 5.16
CA ALA A 17 16.27 14.54 4.20
C ALA A 17 17.59 15.01 4.86
N SER A 18 18.65 14.19 4.84
CA SER A 18 19.93 14.49 5.49
C SER A 18 20.96 15.07 4.53
N HIS A 19 21.27 16.37 4.63
CA HIS A 19 22.41 17.00 3.93
C HIS A 19 23.01 18.12 4.78
N SER A 20 24.34 18.26 4.76
CA SER A 20 25.06 19.42 5.33
C SER A 20 25.23 20.48 4.26
N ILE A 21 24.83 21.72 4.53
CA ILE A 21 24.95 22.84 3.59
C ILE A 21 25.48 24.08 4.31
N GLU A 22 26.57 24.66 3.80
CA GLU A 22 27.07 25.96 4.22
C GLU A 22 26.31 27.09 3.50
N THR A 23 25.52 27.85 4.25
CA THR A 23 24.66 28.92 3.68
C THR A 23 25.29 30.32 3.78
N ALA A 24 26.51 30.43 4.30
CA ALA A 24 27.16 31.71 4.57
C ALA A 24 27.32 32.59 3.31
N ILE A 25 27.63 31.98 2.16
CA ILE A 25 27.81 32.69 0.89
C ILE A 25 26.51 33.31 0.36
N LEU A 26 25.35 32.71 0.68
CA LEU A 26 24.04 33.19 0.25
C LEU A 26 23.62 34.49 0.95
N ARG A 27 24.28 34.86 2.06
CA ARG A 27 23.97 36.08 2.83
C ARG A 27 24.84 37.27 2.42
N ALA A 28 25.89 37.05 1.65
CA ALA A 28 26.89 38.08 1.32
C ALA A 28 26.58 38.88 0.03
N SER A 29 25.84 38.29 -0.93
CA SER A 29 25.50 38.95 -2.19
C SER A 29 24.10 38.59 -2.67
N THR A 30 23.29 39.60 -3.00
CA THR A 30 21.92 39.41 -3.50
C THR A 30 21.90 38.77 -4.90
N ALA A 31 22.90 39.07 -5.74
CA ALA A 31 23.02 38.44 -7.05
C ALA A 31 23.32 36.93 -6.93
N ILE A 32 24.29 36.57 -6.06
CA ILE A 32 24.65 35.17 -5.78
C ILE A 32 23.46 34.45 -5.16
N PHE A 33 22.70 35.12 -4.27
CA PHE A 33 21.47 34.57 -3.70
C PHE A 33 20.46 34.19 -4.78
N HIS A 34 20.16 35.09 -5.72
CA HIS A 34 19.19 34.81 -6.79
C HIS A 34 19.64 33.69 -7.73
N GLU A 35 20.92 33.69 -8.12
CA GLU A 35 21.49 32.63 -8.96
C GLU A 35 21.43 31.27 -8.26
N ALA A 36 21.91 31.20 -7.02
CA ALA A 36 21.88 29.98 -6.23
C ALA A 36 20.43 29.52 -5.98
N TYR A 37 19.50 30.43 -5.75
CA TYR A 37 18.07 30.12 -5.62
C TYR A 37 17.52 29.52 -6.92
N HIS A 38 17.81 30.09 -8.08
CA HIS A 38 17.39 29.54 -9.37
C HIS A 38 17.93 28.13 -9.58
N VAL A 39 19.23 27.91 -9.37
CA VAL A 39 19.87 26.60 -9.50
C VAL A 39 19.25 25.60 -8.52
N THR A 40 19.01 26.02 -7.29
CA THR A 40 18.43 25.16 -6.24
C THR A 40 17.03 24.71 -6.62
N VAL A 41 16.15 25.62 -7.08
CA VAL A 41 14.78 25.28 -7.50
C VAL A 41 14.79 24.37 -8.73
N LYS A 42 15.56 24.71 -9.77
CA LYS A 42 15.58 23.95 -11.03
C LYS A 42 16.15 22.53 -10.86
N THR A 43 17.13 22.37 -9.98
CA THR A 43 17.79 21.08 -9.70
C THR A 43 16.97 20.23 -8.74
N ASN A 44 16.53 20.79 -7.61
CA ASN A 44 15.85 20.01 -6.56
C ASN A 44 14.36 19.81 -6.81
N ARG A 45 13.72 20.73 -7.56
CA ARG A 45 12.32 20.64 -7.98
C ARG A 45 11.39 20.35 -6.80
N PHE A 46 11.32 21.29 -5.87
CA PHE A 46 10.53 21.12 -4.66
C PHE A 46 9.03 21.01 -4.98
N ALA A 47 8.38 20.04 -4.36
CA ALA A 47 6.93 19.87 -4.38
C ALA A 47 6.38 20.14 -2.97
N ARG A 48 5.40 21.04 -2.88
CA ARG A 48 4.67 21.29 -1.63
C ARG A 48 3.47 20.38 -1.55
N ILE A 49 3.33 19.65 -0.46
CA ILE A 49 2.16 18.80 -0.18
C ILE A 49 1.40 19.42 0.98
N THR A 50 0.09 19.52 0.85
CA THR A 50 -0.81 19.99 1.90
C THR A 50 -2.01 19.07 2.03
N SER A 51 -2.57 18.98 3.23
CA SER A 51 -3.80 18.22 3.49
C SER A 51 -4.72 18.92 4.46
N VAL A 52 -6.01 18.64 4.34
CA VAL A 52 -7.02 18.94 5.36
C VAL A 52 -6.94 17.96 6.54
N GLN A 53 -7.61 18.30 7.64
CA GLN A 53 -7.75 17.39 8.78
C GLN A 53 -8.54 16.14 8.39
N GLY A 54 -8.17 15.00 8.96
CA GLY A 54 -8.86 13.73 8.76
C GLY A 54 -8.23 12.84 7.68
N LEU A 55 -7.13 13.26 7.05
CA LEU A 55 -6.36 12.42 6.14
C LEU A 55 -5.17 11.80 6.89
N PRO A 56 -5.00 10.46 6.87
CA PRO A 56 -3.93 9.77 7.58
C PRO A 56 -2.57 9.89 6.85
N LEU A 57 -2.17 11.10 6.42
CA LEU A 57 -0.97 11.27 5.61
C LEU A 57 0.31 10.84 6.30
N LYS A 58 0.42 11.01 7.62
CA LYS A 58 1.60 10.56 8.39
C LYS A 58 1.72 9.04 8.38
N LEU A 59 0.60 8.31 8.37
CA LEU A 59 0.58 6.84 8.25
C LEU A 59 0.89 6.39 6.82
N ILE A 60 0.28 7.07 5.84
CA ILE A 60 0.54 6.86 4.41
C ILE A 60 2.01 7.13 4.06
N SER A 61 2.66 8.05 4.78
CA SER A 61 4.05 8.41 4.59
C SER A 61 5.05 7.47 5.27
N GLY A 62 4.56 6.41 5.93
CA GLY A 62 5.39 5.26 6.36
C GLY A 62 6.18 4.61 5.23
N ILE A 63 5.91 4.99 3.96
CA ILE A 63 6.70 4.68 2.75
C ILE A 63 8.08 5.37 2.71
N ARG A 64 8.51 6.04 3.79
CA ARG A 64 9.86 6.66 3.86
C ARG A 64 10.07 7.68 2.75
N VAL A 65 9.08 8.56 2.58
CA VAL A 65 9.21 9.72 1.69
C VAL A 65 10.08 10.75 2.41
N PRO A 66 11.28 11.08 1.90
CA PRO A 66 12.14 12.05 2.56
C PRO A 66 11.50 13.45 2.53
N VAL A 67 11.25 14.01 3.70
CA VAL A 67 10.71 15.36 3.88
C VAL A 67 11.86 16.33 4.07
N VAL A 68 11.86 17.39 3.27
CA VAL A 68 12.82 18.49 3.35
C VAL A 68 12.46 19.44 4.50
N CYS A 69 11.17 19.74 4.64
CA CYS A 69 10.67 20.62 5.69
C CYS A 69 9.19 20.34 5.98
N GLU A 70 8.83 20.35 7.26
CA GLU A 70 7.45 20.19 7.77
C GLU A 70 7.00 21.39 8.63
N ASP A 71 7.91 22.34 8.90
CA ASP A 71 7.58 23.55 9.65
C ASP A 71 6.65 24.42 8.81
N ARG A 72 5.39 24.53 9.25
CA ARG A 72 4.34 25.25 8.54
C ARG A 72 4.71 26.71 8.23
N LEU A 73 5.44 27.40 9.11
CA LEU A 73 5.86 28.78 8.87
C LEU A 73 6.92 28.86 7.79
N VAL A 74 7.87 27.92 7.79
CA VAL A 74 8.93 27.85 6.77
C VAL A 74 8.34 27.45 5.42
N VAL A 75 7.51 26.41 5.38
CA VAL A 75 6.89 25.92 4.14
C VAL A 75 6.01 26.99 3.49
N ASN A 76 5.24 27.74 4.28
CA ASN A 76 4.39 28.80 3.75
C ASN A 76 5.16 30.01 3.21
N ARG A 77 6.37 30.27 3.72
CA ARG A 77 7.26 31.33 3.24
C ARG A 77 8.08 30.91 2.03
N PHE A 78 8.26 29.61 1.83
CA PHE A 78 9.04 29.10 0.72
C PHE A 78 8.24 29.14 -0.59
N THR A 79 8.68 29.98 -1.53
CA THR A 79 8.03 30.18 -2.84
C THR A 79 8.66 29.35 -3.96
N GLY A 80 9.72 28.58 -3.66
CA GLY A 80 10.54 27.87 -4.63
C GLY A 80 9.96 26.54 -5.12
N CYS A 81 8.64 26.36 -5.02
CA CYS A 81 7.99 25.11 -5.39
C CYS A 81 7.65 25.10 -6.89
N VAL A 82 8.02 24.01 -7.56
CA VAL A 82 7.67 23.76 -8.97
C VAL A 82 6.34 23.01 -9.10
N LEU A 83 5.85 22.44 -7.99
CA LEU A 83 4.57 21.75 -7.89
C LEU A 83 3.95 22.02 -6.51
N ALA A 84 2.64 22.18 -6.44
CA ALA A 84 1.90 22.10 -5.19
C ALA A 84 0.78 21.07 -5.33
N VAL A 85 0.65 20.18 -4.35
CA VAL A 85 -0.41 19.17 -4.26
C VAL A 85 -1.18 19.43 -2.99
N HIS A 86 -2.50 19.57 -3.12
CA HIS A 86 -3.43 19.73 -2.02
C HIS A 86 -4.38 18.54 -1.99
N LEU A 87 -4.49 17.92 -0.82
CA LEU A 87 -5.32 16.77 -0.57
C LEU A 87 -6.49 17.17 0.32
N ASP A 88 -7.69 16.94 -0.19
CA ASP A 88 -8.96 17.18 0.49
C ASP A 88 -9.78 15.88 0.49
N SER A 89 -10.88 15.83 1.24
CA SER A 89 -11.77 14.67 1.30
C SER A 89 -13.22 15.09 1.18
N LYS A 90 -14.00 14.37 0.35
CA LYS A 90 -15.46 14.58 0.24
C LYS A 90 -16.18 14.34 1.56
N SER A 91 -15.67 13.42 2.36
CA SER A 91 -16.29 12.97 3.59
C SER A 91 -15.24 12.71 4.66
N ARG A 92 -15.67 12.63 5.92
CA ARG A 92 -14.76 12.24 7.01
C ARG A 92 -14.41 10.76 6.85
N LEU A 93 -13.14 10.49 6.61
CA LEU A 93 -12.63 9.12 6.52
C LEU A 93 -12.64 8.44 7.89
N GLN A 94 -13.15 7.22 7.95
CA GLN A 94 -13.12 6.40 9.16
C GLN A 94 -11.88 5.51 9.15
N VAL A 95 -10.92 5.83 10.02
CA VAL A 95 -9.78 4.94 10.31
C VAL A 95 -10.16 4.04 11.49
N PRO A 96 -10.22 2.71 11.32
CA PRO A 96 -10.61 1.79 12.39
C PRO A 96 -9.74 1.94 13.63
N GLY A 97 -10.37 2.07 14.81
CA GLY A 97 -9.66 2.14 16.09
C GLY A 97 -8.98 3.48 16.39
N SER A 98 -9.23 4.52 15.59
CA SER A 98 -8.71 5.87 15.83
C SER A 98 -9.74 6.81 16.46
N HIS A 99 -9.26 7.77 17.25
CA HIS A 99 -10.04 8.91 17.71
C HIS A 99 -9.92 10.07 16.72
N GLU A 100 -10.91 10.96 16.67
CA GLU A 100 -10.95 12.08 15.72
C GLU A 100 -9.75 13.04 15.84
N ASP A 101 -9.16 13.13 17.04
CA ASP A 101 -8.02 13.99 17.34
C ASP A 101 -6.66 13.25 17.31
N ALA A 102 -6.59 12.12 16.60
CA ALA A 102 -5.34 11.38 16.50
C ALA A 102 -4.25 12.24 15.80
N PRO A 103 -3.01 12.30 16.34
CA PRO A 103 -1.94 13.15 15.78
C PRO A 103 -1.58 12.89 14.30
N PHE A 104 -1.90 11.70 13.79
CA PHE A 104 -1.69 11.34 12.39
C PHE A 104 -2.79 11.80 11.43
N MET A 105 -3.90 12.34 11.96
CA MET A 105 -5.03 12.90 11.22
C MET A 105 -4.99 14.43 11.15
N GLU A 106 -3.99 15.07 11.77
CA GLU A 106 -3.82 16.52 11.71
C GLU A 106 -3.50 17.01 10.28
N PRO A 107 -3.94 18.23 9.91
CA PRO A 107 -3.54 18.85 8.66
C PRO A 107 -2.03 18.87 8.51
N CYS A 108 -1.54 18.36 7.39
CA CYS A 108 -0.12 18.32 7.10
C CYS A 108 0.25 19.38 6.05
N THR A 109 1.44 19.98 6.19
CA THR A 109 2.05 20.88 5.22
C THR A 109 3.54 20.59 5.15
N LEU A 110 4.01 20.05 4.03
CA LEU A 110 5.37 19.57 3.89
C LEU A 110 5.97 19.89 2.51
N ILE A 111 7.30 19.94 2.46
CA ILE A 111 8.07 20.04 1.21
C ILE A 111 8.82 18.72 1.01
N ILE A 112 8.66 18.15 -0.17
CA ILE A 112 9.44 17.01 -0.66
C ILE A 112 10.16 17.40 -1.96
N LEU A 113 11.02 16.51 -2.42
CA LEU A 113 11.67 16.65 -3.72
C LEU A 113 10.85 15.91 -4.78
N HIS A 114 10.81 16.44 -6.00
CA HIS A 114 10.07 15.82 -7.12
C HIS A 114 10.48 14.37 -7.38
N ARG A 115 11.76 14.04 -7.19
CA ARG A 115 12.27 12.65 -7.33
C ARG A 115 11.59 11.66 -6.39
N ASP A 116 11.08 12.13 -5.26
CA ASP A 116 10.40 11.33 -4.24
C ASP A 116 8.87 11.35 -4.40
N LEU A 117 8.34 12.12 -5.37
CA LEU A 117 6.90 12.25 -5.62
C LEU A 117 6.26 10.92 -6.00
N SER A 118 6.97 10.04 -6.73
CA SER A 118 6.44 8.71 -7.08
C SER A 118 6.16 7.86 -5.83
N ARG A 119 7.05 7.92 -4.82
CA ARG A 119 6.86 7.23 -3.54
C ARG A 119 5.69 7.82 -2.76
N PHE A 120 5.55 9.14 -2.78
CA PHE A 120 4.41 9.81 -2.18
C PHE A 120 3.08 9.38 -2.83
N CYS A 121 3.00 9.36 -4.16
CA CYS A 121 1.81 8.88 -4.87
C CYS A 121 1.52 7.41 -4.55
N GLN A 122 2.55 6.57 -4.44
CA GLN A 122 2.40 5.18 -4.02
C GLN A 122 1.78 5.06 -2.64
N GLY A 123 2.15 5.93 -1.71
CA GLY A 123 1.51 5.99 -0.39
C GLY A 123 0.02 6.26 -0.49
N LEU A 124 -0.38 7.23 -1.30
CA LEU A 124 -1.81 7.51 -1.49
C LEU A 124 -2.56 6.29 -2.00
N MET A 125 -1.95 5.48 -2.87
CA MET A 125 -2.56 4.23 -3.34
C MET A 125 -2.80 3.20 -2.23
N ASP A 126 -2.02 3.25 -1.16
CA ASP A 126 -2.19 2.37 0.00
C ASP A 126 -3.17 2.95 1.03
N GLY A 127 -3.73 4.14 0.79
CA GLY A 127 -4.67 4.80 1.69
C GLY A 127 -5.91 3.97 2.00
N ASP A 128 -6.39 3.15 1.05
CA ASP A 128 -7.54 2.25 1.27
C ASP A 128 -7.24 1.13 2.28
N ILE A 129 -5.97 0.76 2.50
CA ILE A 129 -5.58 -0.18 3.56
C ILE A 129 -5.82 0.45 4.93
N LEU A 130 -5.62 1.76 5.05
CA LEU A 130 -5.68 2.50 6.32
C LEU A 130 -7.08 3.03 6.61
N ALA A 131 -7.77 3.52 5.59
CA ALA A 131 -9.12 4.07 5.67
C ALA A 131 -9.97 3.54 4.51
N ARG A 132 -11.06 2.83 4.82
CA ARG A 132 -11.95 2.28 3.78
C ARG A 132 -12.56 3.41 2.95
N GLY A 133 -12.46 3.29 1.63
CA GLY A 133 -13.03 4.27 0.69
C GLY A 133 -12.17 5.52 0.51
N PHE A 134 -10.94 5.53 1.03
CA PHE A 134 -9.96 6.61 0.89
C PHE A 134 -9.86 7.08 -0.57
N SER A 135 -9.65 6.17 -1.53
CA SER A 135 -9.44 6.55 -2.93
C SER A 135 -10.67 7.18 -3.59
N ASN A 136 -11.88 6.82 -3.15
CA ASN A 136 -13.14 7.37 -3.68
C ASN A 136 -13.45 8.77 -3.15
N ASP A 137 -13.06 9.02 -1.90
CA ASP A 137 -13.35 10.27 -1.18
C ASP A 137 -12.24 11.30 -1.31
N LEU A 138 -10.99 10.88 -1.56
CA LEU A 138 -9.87 11.77 -1.78
C LEU A 138 -10.11 12.69 -2.98
N GLN A 139 -9.90 13.99 -2.77
CA GLN A 139 -9.82 15.00 -3.80
C GLN A 139 -8.39 15.52 -3.86
N ILE A 140 -7.85 15.62 -5.07
CA ILE A 140 -6.47 16.04 -5.31
C ILE A 140 -6.49 17.29 -6.17
N SER A 141 -5.95 18.41 -5.67
CA SER A 141 -5.71 19.61 -6.46
C SER A 141 -4.21 19.79 -6.67
N ILE A 142 -3.80 19.97 -7.92
CA ILE A 142 -2.40 20.02 -8.34
C ILE A 142 -2.18 21.34 -9.07
N THR A 143 -1.26 22.16 -8.55
CA THR A 143 -0.82 23.40 -9.18
C THR A 143 0.56 23.20 -9.78
N VAL A 144 0.66 23.30 -11.10
CA VAL A 144 1.93 23.23 -11.84
C VAL A 144 2.57 24.62 -11.85
N ALA A 145 3.85 24.65 -11.47
CA ALA A 145 4.69 25.86 -11.45
C ALA A 145 4.11 27.04 -10.63
N PRO A 146 3.70 26.85 -9.36
CA PRO A 146 3.19 27.93 -8.53
C PRO A 146 4.21 29.07 -8.35
N ILE A 147 5.52 28.79 -8.47
CA ILE A 147 6.58 29.80 -8.50
C ILE A 147 6.40 30.86 -9.60
N MET A 148 5.72 30.55 -10.71
CA MET A 148 5.48 31.50 -11.80
C MET A 148 4.57 32.66 -11.39
N GLU A 149 3.60 32.41 -10.52
CA GLU A 149 2.73 33.45 -9.96
C GLU A 149 3.53 34.42 -9.08
N GLU A 150 4.44 33.88 -8.27
CA GLU A 150 5.29 34.69 -7.40
C GLU A 150 6.32 35.49 -8.23
N MET A 151 6.96 34.86 -9.20
CA MET A 151 7.98 35.51 -10.04
C MET A 151 7.41 36.58 -10.98
N SER A 152 6.12 36.49 -11.32
CA SER A 152 5.41 37.55 -12.03
C SER A 152 5.39 38.86 -11.24
N ARG A 153 5.48 38.79 -9.90
CA ARG A 153 5.57 39.98 -9.02
C ARG A 153 6.99 40.58 -9.00
N THR A 154 8.01 39.81 -9.36
CA THR A 154 9.42 40.15 -9.10
C THR A 154 10.31 40.18 -10.35
N ARG A 155 9.88 40.76 -11.49
CA ARG A 155 10.68 41.04 -12.74
C ARG A 155 11.67 39.95 -13.28
N ASN A 156 11.71 38.75 -12.70
CA ASN A 156 12.66 37.65 -12.96
C ASN A 156 12.00 36.47 -13.69
N ARG A 157 10.82 36.72 -14.25
CA ARG A 157 9.94 35.72 -14.87
C ARG A 157 10.62 34.97 -16.03
N SER A 158 11.38 35.67 -16.86
CA SER A 158 12.01 35.11 -18.07
C SER A 158 12.93 33.92 -17.79
N SER A 159 13.61 33.86 -16.64
CA SER A 159 14.52 32.76 -16.32
C SER A 159 13.79 31.42 -16.05
N PHE A 160 12.51 31.47 -15.68
CA PHE A 160 11.73 30.26 -15.37
C PHE A 160 10.80 29.84 -16.52
N GLU A 161 10.45 30.72 -17.45
CA GLU A 161 9.63 30.37 -18.62
C GLU A 161 10.28 29.26 -19.45
N ASP A 162 11.59 29.39 -19.75
CA ASP A 162 12.34 28.36 -20.47
C ASP A 162 12.45 27.04 -19.68
N PHE A 163 12.50 27.14 -18.35
CA PHE A 163 12.58 25.96 -17.49
C PHE A 163 11.29 25.14 -17.54
N PHE A 164 10.12 25.79 -17.55
CA PHE A 164 8.81 25.15 -17.64
C PHE A 164 8.40 24.85 -19.09
N SER A 165 9.36 24.45 -19.93
CA SER A 165 9.09 23.83 -21.23
C SER A 165 8.16 22.62 -21.11
N GLU A 166 7.51 22.25 -22.23
CA GLU A 166 6.65 21.06 -22.33
C GLU A 166 7.34 19.79 -21.78
N LYS A 167 8.64 19.63 -22.04
CA LYS A 167 9.44 18.51 -21.52
C LYS A 167 9.49 18.50 -20.00
N THR A 168 9.70 19.65 -19.37
CA THR A 168 9.74 19.77 -17.91
C THR A 168 8.36 19.54 -17.32
N GLN A 169 7.31 20.11 -17.91
CA GLN A 169 5.93 19.90 -17.45
C GLN A 169 5.55 18.41 -17.49
N LYS A 170 5.84 17.73 -18.60
CA LYS A 170 5.67 16.26 -18.72
C LYS A 170 6.41 15.52 -17.62
N ALA A 171 7.67 15.86 -17.38
CA ALA A 171 8.47 15.23 -16.33
C ALA A 171 7.93 15.50 -14.91
N LEU A 172 7.40 16.69 -14.64
CA LEU A 172 6.80 17.05 -13.36
C LEU A 172 5.52 16.24 -13.08
N LEU A 173 4.69 16.04 -14.11
CA LEU A 173 3.41 15.34 -14.01
C LEU A 173 3.53 13.82 -14.10
N GLU A 174 4.65 13.28 -14.58
CA GLU A 174 4.80 11.84 -14.82
C GLU A 174 4.51 10.95 -13.60
N PRO A 175 5.00 11.23 -12.39
CA PRO A 175 4.67 10.41 -11.22
C PRO A 175 3.17 10.37 -10.89
N LEU A 176 2.44 11.45 -11.22
CA LEU A 176 1.00 11.57 -11.00
C LEU A 176 0.24 10.75 -12.05
N ARG A 177 0.64 10.84 -13.33
CA ARG A 177 0.08 10.08 -14.46
C ARG A 177 0.24 8.57 -14.27
N ALA A 178 1.39 8.15 -13.76
CA ALA A 178 1.71 6.74 -13.56
C ALA A 178 0.94 6.13 -12.38
N GLN A 179 0.76 6.87 -11.28
CA GLN A 179 0.30 6.30 -10.01
C GLN A 179 -1.14 6.68 -9.63
N LEU A 180 -1.70 7.77 -10.16
CA LEU A 180 -3.04 8.25 -9.76
C LEU A 180 -4.17 7.79 -10.70
N ARG A 181 -3.93 6.80 -11.57
CA ARG A 181 -4.99 6.24 -12.42
C ARG A 181 -6.15 5.71 -11.57
N GLY A 182 -7.38 5.97 -12.01
CA GLY A 182 -8.61 5.58 -11.34
C GLY A 182 -9.10 6.56 -10.27
N TYR A 183 -8.32 7.60 -9.91
CA TYR A 183 -8.79 8.65 -9.01
C TYR A 183 -9.76 9.59 -9.73
N LYS A 184 -10.96 9.71 -9.17
CA LYS A 184 -12.08 10.42 -9.83
C LYS A 184 -12.10 11.93 -9.63
N ALA A 185 -11.40 12.43 -8.62
CA ALA A 185 -11.47 13.83 -8.20
C ALA A 185 -10.08 14.49 -8.23
N VAL A 186 -9.40 14.43 -9.38
CA VAL A 186 -8.12 15.10 -9.60
C VAL A 186 -8.31 16.35 -10.45
N LYS A 187 -7.87 17.51 -9.94
CA LYS A 187 -7.89 18.80 -10.63
C LYS A 187 -6.47 19.29 -10.82
N ILE A 188 -6.09 19.60 -12.05
CA ILE A 188 -4.76 20.13 -12.37
C ILE A 188 -4.93 21.54 -12.95
N HIS A 189 -4.14 22.49 -12.46
CA HIS A 189 -4.13 23.89 -12.89
C HIS A 189 -2.73 24.50 -12.77
N GLY A 190 -2.58 25.78 -13.13
CA GLY A 190 -1.30 26.50 -13.10
C GLY A 190 -0.67 26.68 -14.49
N TYR A 191 0.65 26.82 -14.56
CA TYR A 191 1.37 26.99 -15.83
C TYR A 191 1.65 25.62 -16.45
N VAL A 192 0.71 25.17 -17.27
CA VAL A 192 0.76 23.89 -17.99
C VAL A 192 0.15 24.06 -19.36
N ASP A 193 0.69 23.37 -20.35
CA ASP A 193 0.14 23.29 -21.70
C ASP A 193 -1.25 22.61 -21.71
N ASP A 194 -2.20 23.17 -22.48
CA ASP A 194 -3.59 22.71 -22.50
C ASP A 194 -3.78 21.32 -23.13
N ASP A 195 -2.95 20.95 -24.11
CA ASP A 195 -2.96 19.60 -24.69
C ASP A 195 -2.42 18.59 -23.68
N LEU A 196 -1.31 18.93 -23.01
CA LEU A 196 -0.74 18.10 -21.94
C LEU A 196 -1.73 17.93 -20.78
N LEU A 197 -2.40 19.01 -20.36
CA LEU A 197 -3.39 18.98 -19.28
C LEU A 197 -4.53 18.01 -19.60
N ARG A 198 -5.07 18.07 -20.82
CA ARG A 198 -6.11 17.15 -21.30
C ARG A 198 -5.61 15.71 -21.31
N ALA A 199 -4.43 15.47 -21.86
CA ALA A 199 -3.84 14.12 -21.90
C ALA A 199 -3.65 13.54 -20.49
N VAL A 200 -3.15 14.32 -19.53
CA VAL A 200 -3.00 13.88 -18.14
C VAL A 200 -4.35 13.58 -17.50
N HIS A 201 -5.35 14.43 -17.71
CA HIS A 201 -6.70 14.21 -17.19
C HIS A 201 -7.32 12.92 -17.75
N ASP A 202 -7.19 12.69 -19.05
CA ASP A 202 -7.70 11.49 -19.72
C ASP A 202 -7.02 10.22 -19.18
N GLU A 203 -5.69 10.25 -19.00
CA GLU A 203 -4.93 9.13 -18.45
C GLU A 203 -5.26 8.82 -16.99
N ILE A 204 -5.37 9.84 -16.14
CA ILE A 204 -5.73 9.67 -14.72
C ILE A 204 -7.15 9.13 -14.59
N SER A 205 -8.06 9.55 -15.47
CA SER A 205 -9.45 9.09 -15.49
C SER A 205 -9.59 7.63 -15.94
N GLN A 206 -8.57 7.04 -16.57
CA GLN A 206 -8.60 5.63 -16.95
C GLN A 206 -8.59 4.74 -15.72
N GLU A 207 -9.25 3.59 -15.84
CA GLU A 207 -9.20 2.56 -14.82
C GLU A 207 -7.77 2.07 -14.63
N ARG A 208 -7.32 2.04 -13.36
CA ARG A 208 -5.99 1.53 -13.02
C ARG A 208 -5.81 0.09 -13.47
N TRP A 209 -6.80 -0.73 -13.15
CA TRP A 209 -6.80 -2.14 -13.47
C TRP A 209 -7.85 -2.40 -14.54
N SER A 210 -7.39 -2.42 -15.79
CA SER A 210 -8.28 -2.62 -16.92
C SER A 210 -8.07 -3.96 -17.61
N ASP A 211 -6.88 -4.54 -17.55
CA ASP A 211 -6.51 -5.71 -18.34
C ASP A 211 -6.46 -7.00 -17.50
N PRO A 212 -7.44 -7.92 -17.64
CA PRO A 212 -7.46 -9.20 -16.94
C PRO A 212 -6.20 -10.04 -17.16
N ASP A 213 -5.64 -10.06 -18.37
CA ASP A 213 -4.49 -10.91 -18.70
C ASP A 213 -3.20 -10.41 -18.05
N SER A 214 -2.98 -9.09 -18.06
CA SER A 214 -1.86 -8.47 -17.35
C SER A 214 -1.92 -8.75 -15.85
N ILE A 215 -3.12 -8.66 -15.23
CA ILE A 215 -3.32 -8.92 -13.81
C ILE A 215 -2.99 -10.39 -13.46
N LEU A 216 -3.52 -11.34 -14.23
CA LEU A 216 -3.22 -12.75 -14.01
C LEU A 216 -1.73 -13.06 -14.18
N LYS A 217 -1.09 -12.47 -15.19
CA LYS A 217 0.35 -12.63 -15.43
C LYS A 217 1.15 -12.12 -14.24
N GLU A 218 0.84 -10.94 -13.73
CA GLU A 218 1.49 -10.34 -12.57
C GLU A 218 1.41 -11.25 -11.33
N PHE A 219 0.20 -11.69 -10.97
CA PHE A 219 0.02 -12.53 -9.78
C PHE A 219 0.52 -13.96 -9.95
N THR A 220 0.56 -14.46 -11.18
CA THR A 220 1.24 -15.73 -11.49
C THR A 220 2.74 -15.63 -11.25
N ILE A 221 3.38 -14.55 -11.70
CA ILE A 221 4.80 -14.28 -11.45
C ILE A 221 5.03 -14.15 -9.95
N ALA A 222 4.21 -13.38 -9.23
CA ALA A 222 4.33 -13.24 -7.78
C ALA A 222 4.25 -14.58 -7.03
N LYS A 223 3.29 -15.44 -7.41
CA LYS A 223 3.16 -16.79 -6.84
C LYS A 223 4.42 -17.63 -7.10
N GLN A 224 4.95 -17.59 -8.32
CA GLN A 224 6.14 -18.33 -8.73
C GLN A 224 7.39 -17.83 -7.99
N ASP A 225 7.56 -16.51 -7.87
CA ASP A 225 8.66 -15.88 -7.14
C ASP A 225 8.66 -16.29 -5.67
N GLY A 226 7.52 -16.15 -4.98
CA GLY A 226 7.40 -16.59 -3.59
C GLY A 226 7.65 -18.10 -3.44
N SER A 227 7.21 -18.91 -4.41
CA SER A 227 7.48 -20.36 -4.42
C SER A 227 8.96 -20.68 -4.59
N ARG A 228 9.68 -19.89 -5.39
CA ARG A 228 11.13 -20.01 -5.55
C ARG A 228 11.85 -19.64 -4.24
N LEU A 229 11.52 -18.49 -3.65
CA LEU A 229 12.08 -18.03 -2.38
C LEU A 229 11.86 -19.05 -1.24
N PHE A 230 10.66 -19.64 -1.18
CA PHE A 230 10.35 -20.69 -0.22
C PHE A 230 11.23 -21.94 -0.39
N LYS A 231 11.45 -22.38 -1.64
CA LYS A 231 12.36 -23.51 -1.93
C LYS A 231 13.81 -23.20 -1.57
N GLU A 232 14.23 -21.95 -1.71
CA GLU A 232 15.53 -21.43 -1.27
C GLU A 232 15.63 -21.26 0.26
N ARG A 233 14.59 -21.65 1.02
CA ARG A 233 14.47 -21.50 2.48
C ARG A 233 14.43 -20.04 2.97
N LYS A 234 14.15 -19.10 2.07
CA LYS A 234 13.92 -17.68 2.38
C LYS A 234 12.45 -17.46 2.74
N ASN A 235 12.02 -18.06 3.84
CA ASN A 235 10.60 -18.14 4.20
C ASN A 235 9.98 -16.75 4.46
N GLU A 236 10.72 -15.85 5.12
CA GLU A 236 10.22 -14.50 5.40
C GLU A 236 10.00 -13.70 4.10
N GLU A 237 10.99 -13.70 3.21
CA GLU A 237 10.88 -13.05 1.88
C GLU A 237 9.74 -13.66 1.05
N ALA A 238 9.58 -14.99 1.08
CA ALA A 238 8.48 -15.68 0.40
C ALA A 238 7.11 -15.28 0.97
N CYS A 239 7.01 -15.19 2.30
CA CYS A 239 5.80 -14.77 3.00
C CYS A 239 5.42 -13.35 2.60
N LEU A 240 6.36 -12.40 2.65
CA LEU A 240 6.15 -11.02 2.22
C LEU A 240 5.72 -10.95 0.76
N ARG A 241 6.41 -11.64 -0.14
CA ARG A 241 6.10 -11.62 -1.57
C ARG A 241 4.67 -12.09 -1.86
N TRP A 242 4.21 -13.14 -1.17
CA TRP A 242 2.84 -13.63 -1.32
C TRP A 242 1.82 -12.74 -0.62
N ASP A 243 2.13 -12.21 0.57
CA ASP A 243 1.22 -11.35 1.33
C ASP A 243 0.97 -10.02 0.60
N ASP A 244 2.02 -9.39 0.07
CA ASP A 244 1.91 -8.19 -0.77
C ASP A 244 1.00 -8.45 -1.98
N ALA A 245 1.20 -9.60 -2.66
CA ALA A 245 0.41 -9.96 -3.82
C ALA A 245 -1.08 -10.17 -3.50
N VAL A 246 -1.41 -10.83 -2.39
CA VAL A 246 -2.83 -11.02 -2.00
C VAL A 246 -3.45 -9.74 -1.47
N VAL A 247 -2.68 -8.85 -0.85
CA VAL A 247 -3.13 -7.51 -0.46
C VAL A 247 -3.46 -6.69 -1.71
N ASP A 248 -2.65 -6.77 -2.76
CA ASP A 248 -2.97 -6.09 -4.02
C ASP A 248 -4.19 -6.69 -4.74
N ILE A 249 -4.43 -8.00 -4.63
CA ILE A 249 -5.69 -8.61 -5.10
C ILE A 249 -6.88 -8.07 -4.29
N ASP A 250 -6.77 -7.96 -2.96
CA ASP A 250 -7.83 -7.37 -2.14
C ASP A 250 -8.11 -5.92 -2.56
N LYS A 251 -7.07 -5.11 -2.83
CA LYS A 251 -7.22 -3.74 -3.35
C LYS A 251 -7.96 -3.71 -4.68
N ILE A 252 -7.61 -4.60 -5.62
CA ILE A 252 -8.28 -4.69 -6.91
C ILE A 252 -9.75 -5.07 -6.72
N HIS A 253 -10.03 -6.05 -5.85
CA HIS A 253 -11.37 -6.54 -5.57
C HIS A 253 -12.28 -5.47 -4.95
N ASP A 254 -11.75 -4.69 -4.01
CA ASP A 254 -12.46 -3.58 -3.36
C ASP A 254 -12.54 -2.31 -4.25
N SER A 255 -11.84 -2.29 -5.39
CA SER A 255 -11.79 -1.12 -6.27
C SER A 255 -13.03 -0.97 -7.16
N THR A 256 -13.20 0.24 -7.69
CA THR A 256 -14.25 0.50 -8.70
C THR A 256 -13.98 -0.17 -10.04
N SER A 257 -12.75 -0.66 -10.29
CA SER A 257 -12.39 -1.38 -11.50
C SER A 257 -12.85 -2.83 -11.48
N TRP A 258 -13.14 -3.42 -10.31
CA TRP A 258 -13.46 -4.84 -10.18
C TRP A 258 -14.62 -5.28 -11.07
N ALA A 259 -15.73 -4.53 -11.06
CA ALA A 259 -16.91 -4.86 -11.85
C ALA A 259 -16.63 -4.89 -13.36
N ASN A 260 -15.77 -4.00 -13.85
CA ASN A 260 -15.39 -3.94 -15.25
C ASN A 260 -14.39 -5.05 -15.60
N LEU A 261 -13.45 -5.37 -14.71
CA LEU A 261 -12.53 -6.50 -14.87
C LEU A 261 -13.25 -7.84 -14.95
N VAL A 262 -14.17 -8.12 -14.02
CA VAL A 262 -14.98 -9.35 -14.04
C VAL A 262 -15.80 -9.42 -15.31
N ARG A 263 -16.40 -8.31 -15.76
CA ARG A 263 -17.16 -8.29 -17.02
C ARG A 263 -16.29 -8.59 -18.25
N ARG A 264 -15.06 -8.06 -18.27
CA ARG A 264 -14.11 -8.25 -19.39
C ARG A 264 -13.48 -9.64 -19.41
N GLY A 265 -13.00 -10.10 -18.26
CA GLY A 265 -12.30 -11.38 -18.13
C GLY A 265 -13.22 -12.59 -17.94
N GLY A 266 -14.46 -12.34 -17.53
CA GLY A 266 -15.48 -13.37 -17.29
C GLY A 266 -15.11 -14.33 -16.16
N GLU A 267 -15.78 -15.49 -16.19
CA GLU A 267 -15.60 -16.53 -15.18
C GLU A 267 -14.19 -17.14 -15.19
N THR A 268 -13.54 -17.23 -16.37
CA THR A 268 -12.19 -17.79 -16.50
C THR A 268 -11.18 -16.95 -15.72
N PHE A 269 -11.17 -15.63 -15.94
CA PHE A 269 -10.32 -14.70 -15.19
C PHE A 269 -10.59 -14.80 -13.68
N THR A 270 -11.88 -14.73 -13.32
CA THR A 270 -12.31 -14.74 -11.92
C THR A 270 -11.88 -16.01 -11.20
N SER A 271 -12.02 -17.17 -11.86
CA SER A 271 -11.62 -18.48 -11.31
C SER A 271 -10.11 -18.60 -11.13
N GLN A 272 -9.32 -18.11 -12.11
CA GLN A 272 -7.87 -18.16 -12.03
C GLN A 272 -7.33 -17.22 -10.95
N LEU A 273 -7.88 -16.00 -10.84
CA LEU A 273 -7.49 -15.06 -9.80
C LEU A 273 -7.86 -15.58 -8.40
N ALA A 274 -9.06 -16.18 -8.27
CA ALA A 274 -9.49 -16.81 -7.02
C ALA A 274 -8.57 -17.96 -6.59
N ASP A 275 -8.11 -18.79 -7.54
CA ASP A 275 -7.15 -19.86 -7.27
C ASP A 275 -5.78 -19.34 -6.82
N LEU A 276 -5.25 -18.33 -7.52
CA LEU A 276 -4.01 -17.64 -7.14
C LEU A 276 -4.12 -17.06 -5.71
N TYR A 277 -5.19 -16.32 -5.44
CA TYR A 277 -5.45 -15.72 -4.14
C TYR A 277 -5.50 -16.76 -3.03
N PHE A 278 -6.35 -17.79 -3.22
CA PHE A 278 -6.56 -18.85 -2.25
C PHE A 278 -5.26 -19.57 -1.93
N LEU A 279 -4.48 -19.95 -2.96
CA LEU A 279 -3.20 -20.63 -2.79
C LEU A 279 -2.15 -19.77 -2.08
N MET A 280 -2.04 -18.50 -2.43
CA MET A 280 -1.07 -17.59 -1.79
C MET A 280 -1.43 -17.35 -0.33
N ARG A 281 -2.72 -17.09 0.00
CA ARG A 281 -3.18 -17.00 1.40
C ARG A 281 -2.86 -18.27 2.18
N LEU A 282 -3.11 -19.42 1.57
CA LEU A 282 -2.76 -20.72 2.12
C LEU A 282 -1.24 -20.83 2.42
N ASN A 283 -0.38 -20.40 1.52
CA ASN A 283 1.07 -20.44 1.72
C ASN A 283 1.54 -19.47 2.82
N VAL A 284 0.99 -18.24 2.86
CA VAL A 284 1.26 -17.26 3.93
C VAL A 284 0.87 -17.83 5.29
N ALA A 285 -0.34 -18.41 5.40
CA ALA A 285 -0.80 -19.02 6.66
C ALA A 285 0.12 -20.14 7.13
N TYR A 286 0.67 -20.95 6.22
CA TYR A 286 1.62 -22.00 6.59
C TYR A 286 2.88 -21.43 7.24
N ILE A 287 3.49 -20.41 6.65
CA ILE A 287 4.71 -19.81 7.18
C ILE A 287 4.42 -19.17 8.54
N GLN A 288 3.31 -18.44 8.68
CA GLN A 288 2.89 -17.85 9.94
C GLN A 288 2.69 -18.91 11.03
N LEU A 289 2.06 -20.06 10.71
CA LEU A 289 1.92 -21.17 11.66
C LEU A 289 3.27 -21.80 12.05
N MET A 290 4.20 -21.94 11.10
CA MET A 290 5.55 -22.44 11.39
C MET A 290 6.33 -21.47 12.28
N SER A 291 6.19 -20.16 12.05
CA SER A 291 6.79 -19.12 12.88
C SER A 291 6.23 -19.12 14.29
N ALA A 292 4.90 -19.32 14.45
CA ALA A 292 4.26 -19.43 15.76
C ALA A 292 4.72 -20.66 16.56
N GLN A 293 5.22 -21.71 15.88
CA GLN A 293 5.79 -22.89 16.52
C GLN A 293 7.28 -22.75 16.87
N ASN A 294 7.95 -21.71 16.38
CA ASN A 294 9.36 -21.49 16.63
C ASN A 294 9.56 -20.46 17.76
N PRO A 295 10.05 -20.88 18.95
CA PRO A 295 10.28 -19.98 20.08
C PRO A 295 11.29 -18.85 19.79
N GLN A 296 12.11 -19.01 18.75
CA GLN A 296 13.10 -18.01 18.33
C GLN A 296 12.57 -17.03 17.28
N SER A 297 11.31 -17.15 16.85
CA SER A 297 10.73 -16.22 15.88
C SER A 297 10.50 -14.86 16.52
N VAL A 298 10.98 -13.80 15.85
CA VAL A 298 10.69 -12.40 16.24
C VAL A 298 9.19 -12.09 16.18
N TYR A 299 8.41 -12.90 15.44
CA TYR A 299 6.97 -12.72 15.25
C TYR A 299 6.12 -13.62 16.16
N LEU A 300 6.70 -14.31 17.15
CA LEU A 300 6.01 -15.33 17.95
C LEU A 300 4.67 -14.84 18.55
N GLU A 301 4.60 -13.59 19.02
CA GLU A 301 3.41 -13.03 19.66
C GLU A 301 2.29 -12.66 18.65
N VAL A 302 2.67 -12.23 17.44
CA VAL A 302 1.71 -11.73 16.42
C VAL A 302 1.33 -12.79 15.39
N ALA A 303 2.20 -13.78 15.16
CA ALA A 303 2.01 -14.85 14.19
C ALA A 303 0.66 -15.60 14.31
N PRO A 304 0.11 -15.86 15.51
CA PRO A 304 -1.17 -16.56 15.64
C PRO A 304 -2.35 -15.73 15.11
N THR A 305 -2.40 -14.46 15.48
CA THR A 305 -3.43 -13.52 15.01
C THR A 305 -3.35 -13.33 13.50
N MET A 306 -2.13 -13.25 12.97
CA MET A 306 -1.91 -13.19 11.52
C MET A 306 -2.36 -14.47 10.82
N ALA A 307 -2.01 -15.65 11.35
CA ALA A 307 -2.42 -16.93 10.79
C ALA A 307 -3.94 -17.10 10.79
N GLU A 308 -4.62 -16.75 11.90
CA GLU A 308 -6.08 -16.78 12.00
C GLU A 308 -6.72 -15.89 10.95
N ARG A 309 -6.26 -14.64 10.83
CA ARG A 309 -6.75 -13.68 9.83
C ARG A 309 -6.56 -14.21 8.42
N THR A 310 -5.38 -14.71 8.10
CA THR A 310 -5.06 -15.23 6.76
C THR A 310 -5.92 -16.44 6.40
N LEU A 311 -6.11 -17.37 7.33
CA LEU A 311 -7.00 -18.54 7.13
C LEU A 311 -8.45 -18.11 6.94
N ASN A 312 -8.94 -17.17 7.74
CA ASN A 312 -10.30 -16.65 7.63
C ASN A 312 -10.54 -15.93 6.31
N LEU A 313 -9.56 -15.19 5.79
CA LEU A 313 -9.65 -14.56 4.46
C LEU A 313 -9.71 -15.63 3.35
N ALA A 314 -8.88 -16.67 3.44
CA ALA A 314 -8.93 -17.80 2.51
C ALA A 314 -10.28 -18.53 2.55
N ALA A 315 -10.86 -18.72 3.73
CA ALA A 315 -12.18 -19.33 3.88
C ALA A 315 -13.30 -18.41 3.36
N LYS A 316 -13.23 -17.11 3.67
CA LYS A 316 -14.20 -16.10 3.21
C LYS A 316 -14.24 -16.01 1.68
N SER A 317 -13.09 -16.15 1.01
CA SER A 317 -13.03 -16.11 -0.47
C SER A 317 -13.73 -17.30 -1.15
N LEU A 318 -14.19 -18.30 -0.40
CA LEU A 318 -15.00 -19.41 -0.92
C LEU A 318 -16.51 -19.14 -0.89
N ALA A 319 -16.94 -18.06 -0.23
CA ALA A 319 -18.35 -17.73 -0.11
C ALA A 319 -18.97 -17.40 -1.48
N LYS A 320 -20.22 -17.82 -1.67
CA LYS A 320 -21.01 -17.44 -2.84
C LYS A 320 -21.12 -15.93 -2.93
N GLY A 321 -20.91 -15.38 -4.12
CA GLY A 321 -21.00 -13.94 -4.36
C GLY A 321 -19.73 -13.16 -3.98
N PHE A 322 -18.71 -13.80 -3.39
CA PHE A 322 -17.49 -13.09 -3.00
C PHE A 322 -16.77 -12.50 -4.21
N TRP A 323 -16.47 -13.32 -5.22
CA TRP A 323 -15.73 -12.87 -6.40
C TRP A 323 -16.65 -12.23 -7.46
N MET A 324 -17.78 -12.88 -7.74
CA MET A 324 -18.72 -12.45 -8.76
C MET A 324 -20.14 -12.79 -8.28
N VAL A 325 -21.13 -11.98 -8.64
CA VAL A 325 -22.53 -12.19 -8.26
C VAL A 325 -22.96 -13.61 -8.63
N GLU A 326 -23.55 -14.33 -7.68
CA GLU A 326 -23.98 -15.74 -7.79
C GLU A 326 -22.87 -16.78 -8.04
N TYR A 327 -21.61 -16.37 -8.24
CA TYR A 327 -20.48 -17.27 -8.46
C TYR A 327 -19.97 -17.87 -7.14
N THR A 328 -19.47 -19.10 -7.21
CA THR A 328 -18.83 -19.78 -6.08
C THR A 328 -17.54 -20.44 -6.57
N TYR A 329 -16.39 -19.92 -6.13
CA TYR A 329 -15.10 -20.54 -6.42
C TYR A 329 -15.01 -21.89 -5.72
N ARG A 330 -14.61 -22.92 -6.47
CA ARG A 330 -14.43 -24.29 -5.96
C ARG A 330 -12.97 -24.69 -6.10
N PRO A 331 -12.16 -24.57 -5.03
CA PRO A 331 -10.77 -25.01 -5.06
C PRO A 331 -10.66 -26.52 -5.28
N LEU A 332 -9.50 -26.95 -5.77
CA LEU A 332 -9.15 -28.36 -5.85
C LEU A 332 -9.24 -29.02 -4.46
N ILE A 333 -9.66 -30.29 -4.41
CA ILE A 333 -9.84 -31.06 -3.17
C ILE A 333 -8.58 -31.02 -2.30
N GLN A 334 -7.40 -31.11 -2.92
CA GLN A 334 -6.11 -31.03 -2.22
C GLN A 334 -5.87 -29.68 -1.54
N HIS A 335 -6.35 -28.58 -2.13
CA HIS A 335 -6.23 -27.25 -1.53
C HIS A 335 -7.22 -27.07 -0.38
N MET A 336 -8.43 -27.65 -0.48
CA MET A 336 -9.36 -27.72 0.64
C MET A 336 -8.83 -28.55 1.80
N ALA A 337 -8.19 -29.70 1.50
CA ALA A 337 -7.52 -30.50 2.52
C ALA A 337 -6.44 -29.69 3.25
N LYS A 338 -5.64 -28.90 2.52
CA LYS A 338 -4.63 -28.00 3.10
C LYS A 338 -5.24 -26.91 3.99
N LEU A 339 -6.35 -26.30 3.59
CA LEU A 339 -7.05 -25.31 4.42
C LEU A 339 -7.47 -25.92 5.76
N HIS A 340 -8.15 -27.06 5.71
CA HIS A 340 -8.63 -27.74 6.91
C HIS A 340 -7.48 -28.27 7.78
N TYR A 341 -6.43 -28.83 7.18
CA TYR A 341 -5.23 -29.25 7.88
C TYR A 341 -4.61 -28.08 8.67
N ARG A 342 -4.51 -26.90 8.06
CA ARG A 342 -3.93 -25.70 8.71
C ARG A 342 -4.82 -25.15 9.82
N TYR A 343 -6.14 -25.15 9.67
CA TYR A 343 -7.05 -24.84 10.78
C TYR A 343 -6.91 -25.84 11.94
N GLY A 344 -6.75 -27.13 11.65
CA GLY A 344 -6.51 -28.17 12.65
C GLY A 344 -5.25 -27.88 13.48
N ILE A 345 -4.13 -27.58 12.80
CA ILE A 345 -2.88 -27.17 13.45
C ILE A 345 -3.08 -25.92 14.29
N PHE A 346 -3.69 -24.89 13.71
CA PHE A 346 -3.90 -23.60 14.35
C PHE A 346 -4.64 -23.75 15.69
N TYR A 347 -5.77 -24.46 15.68
CA TYR A 347 -6.58 -24.66 16.89
C TYR A 347 -5.88 -25.52 17.94
N ARG A 348 -5.13 -26.56 17.53
CA ARG A 348 -4.31 -27.32 18.47
C ARG A 348 -3.23 -26.44 19.10
N TRP A 349 -2.56 -25.64 18.29
CA TRP A 349 -1.44 -24.81 18.73
C TRP A 349 -1.87 -23.73 19.73
N GLN A 350 -3.06 -23.14 19.56
CA GLN A 350 -3.62 -22.21 20.54
C GLN A 350 -3.81 -22.83 21.94
N ALA A 351 -3.80 -24.17 22.04
CA ALA A 351 -3.94 -24.93 23.27
C ALA A 351 -5.19 -24.54 24.10
N ASN A 352 -6.19 -23.92 23.48
CA ASN A 352 -7.43 -23.53 24.12
C ASN A 352 -8.37 -24.75 24.17
N PRO A 353 -8.71 -25.27 25.36
CA PRO A 353 -9.56 -26.45 25.50
C PRO A 353 -10.92 -26.31 24.82
N ALA A 354 -11.49 -25.10 24.82
CA ALA A 354 -12.78 -24.81 24.18
C ALA A 354 -12.76 -24.97 22.65
N ARG A 355 -11.57 -24.95 22.02
CA ARG A 355 -11.39 -25.11 20.57
C ARG A 355 -10.93 -26.52 20.16
N ALA A 356 -10.79 -27.45 21.11
CA ALA A 356 -10.26 -28.78 20.83
C ALA A 356 -11.14 -29.60 19.86
N THR A 357 -12.46 -29.50 20.01
CA THR A 357 -13.41 -30.12 19.07
C THR A 357 -13.30 -29.53 17.66
N LEU A 358 -13.07 -28.22 17.53
CA LEU A 358 -12.87 -27.57 16.22
C LEU A 358 -11.59 -28.06 15.54
N ALA A 359 -10.49 -28.19 16.30
CA ALA A 359 -9.24 -28.78 15.78
C ALA A 359 -9.49 -30.17 15.20
N PHE A 360 -10.21 -31.03 15.95
CA PHE A 360 -10.54 -32.38 15.52
C PHE A 360 -11.44 -32.40 14.27
N GLN A 361 -12.50 -31.59 14.23
CA GLN A 361 -13.39 -31.50 13.06
C GLN A 361 -12.64 -31.11 11.79
N HIS A 362 -11.73 -30.14 11.89
CA HIS A 362 -10.93 -29.71 10.76
C HIS A 362 -9.94 -30.78 10.30
N ILE A 363 -9.20 -31.42 11.21
CA ILE A 363 -8.25 -32.46 10.79
C ILE A 363 -8.95 -33.70 10.23
N ASP A 364 -10.13 -34.04 10.76
CA ASP A 364 -10.94 -35.13 10.24
C ASP A 364 -11.45 -34.82 8.83
N ARG A 365 -11.91 -33.57 8.60
CA ARG A 365 -12.30 -33.12 7.26
C ARG A 365 -11.13 -33.13 6.28
N ALA A 366 -9.92 -32.75 6.73
CA ALA A 366 -8.72 -32.84 5.91
C ALA A 366 -8.42 -34.28 5.50
N LEU A 367 -8.55 -35.24 6.44
CA LEU A 367 -8.33 -36.67 6.18
C LEU A 367 -9.38 -37.25 5.22
N LEU A 368 -10.64 -36.84 5.32
CA LEU A 368 -11.70 -37.24 4.38
C LEU A 368 -11.41 -36.78 2.95
N LEU A 369 -10.83 -35.59 2.79
CA LEU A 369 -10.50 -35.02 1.48
C LEU A 369 -9.22 -35.61 0.90
N GLN A 370 -8.25 -36.01 1.73
CA GLN A 370 -6.98 -36.56 1.31
C GLN A 370 -6.59 -37.79 2.17
N PRO A 371 -7.26 -38.94 1.94
CA PRO A 371 -7.00 -40.14 2.72
C PRO A 371 -5.57 -40.66 2.49
N GLY A 372 -4.91 -41.10 3.55
CA GLY A 372 -3.56 -41.66 3.48
C GLY A 372 -2.42 -40.64 3.56
N ASP A 373 -2.72 -39.34 3.66
CA ASP A 373 -1.68 -38.33 3.88
C ASP A 373 -1.06 -38.49 5.27
N SER A 374 0.24 -38.78 5.29
CA SER A 374 0.97 -39.08 6.53
C SER A 374 1.07 -37.89 7.49
N ALA A 375 1.11 -36.66 6.97
CA ALA A 375 1.15 -35.46 7.80
C ALA A 375 -0.20 -35.22 8.47
N ILE A 376 -1.30 -35.38 7.73
CA ILE A 376 -2.66 -35.27 8.28
C ILE A 376 -2.91 -36.34 9.35
N ILE A 377 -2.52 -37.59 9.10
CA ILE A 377 -2.67 -38.69 10.06
C ILE A 377 -1.88 -38.40 11.34
N LYS A 378 -0.61 -37.98 11.22
CA LYS A 378 0.23 -37.64 12.37
C LYS A 378 -0.35 -36.49 13.19
N GLU A 379 -0.85 -35.46 12.53
CA GLU A 379 -1.45 -34.32 13.19
C GLU A 379 -2.78 -34.69 13.87
N LYS A 380 -3.61 -35.55 13.26
CA LYS A 380 -4.82 -36.09 13.89
C LYS A 380 -4.49 -36.83 15.19
N SER A 381 -3.48 -37.69 15.18
CA SER A 381 -3.01 -38.36 16.40
C SER A 381 -2.53 -37.37 17.46
N SER A 382 -1.87 -36.28 17.05
CA SER A 382 -1.41 -35.22 17.96
C SER A 382 -2.57 -34.46 18.59
N ILE A 383 -3.63 -34.18 17.83
CA ILE A 383 -4.86 -33.56 18.32
C ILE A 383 -5.60 -34.48 19.30
N VAL A 384 -5.74 -35.77 18.98
CA VAL A 384 -6.37 -36.75 19.87
C VAL A 384 -5.61 -36.88 21.18
N ALA A 385 -4.28 -36.99 21.12
CA ALA A 385 -3.44 -37.06 22.32
C ALA A 385 -3.52 -35.78 23.17
N TRP A 386 -3.65 -34.61 22.54
CA TRP A 386 -3.90 -33.36 23.25
C TRP A 386 -5.27 -33.36 23.93
N MET A 387 -6.33 -33.76 23.22
CA MET A 387 -7.68 -33.85 23.77
C MET A 387 -7.80 -34.79 24.97
N GLN A 388 -7.04 -35.89 25.00
CA GLN A 388 -7.01 -36.82 26.11
C GLN A 388 -6.33 -36.28 27.38
N ARG A 389 -5.58 -35.16 27.26
CA ARG A 389 -4.88 -34.51 28.38
C ARG A 389 -5.63 -33.29 28.94
N LEU A 390 -6.68 -32.85 28.26
CA LEU A 390 -7.61 -31.82 28.72
C LEU A 390 -8.54 -32.42 29.76
#